data_AF-A0A2V8K6X9-F1
#
_entry.id   AF-A0A2V8K6X9-F1
#
_cell.length_a   1.000
_cell.length_b   1.000
_cell.length_c   1.000
_cell.angle_alpha   90.00
_cell.angle_beta   90.00
_cell.angle_gamma   90.00
#
_symmetry.space_group_name_H-M   'P 1'
#
loop_
_entity.id
_entity.type
_entity.pdbx_description
1 polymer ?
#
loop_
_entity_poly.entity_id
_entity_poly.type
_entity_poly.pdbx_seq_one_letter_code
_entity_poly.pdbx_strand_id
1 'polypeptide(L)'
;PAAEFRIVDTSGETAFPFTPDRAEALEWIGRLSPANVKPRFPTLSGDASVYLISDGVALDDIPGNVDSISVFERANNVAITAFEVKPVASSPFAYQAYLEIRNYGQPADVRLSVKGADQEIITRSVRLLSDARFRDVFDLSNFRGGRIQAGIRATNDALAVDDVAFAYLPIQRKIRTLLVTRGNPYLETFLKLDPSVELFINNAQNYREPPDIDALIFDRFAPQTPPSKPALIIGLPGVPRVSWLPAPQGIVQKPAITFWSRSHPIMQHLPEGELSIESA
;
A
#
# COMPACT_ATOMS: atom_id res chain seq x y z
N PRO A 1 -53.04 17.17 -16.54
CA PRO A 1 -52.20 16.43 -15.56
C PRO A 1 -51.03 17.32 -15.13
N ALA A 2 -50.71 17.39 -13.84
CA ALA A 2 -49.47 18.03 -13.40
C ALA A 2 -48.29 17.21 -13.93
N ALA A 3 -47.22 17.86 -14.37
CA ALA A 3 -46.01 17.16 -14.79
C ALA A 3 -45.39 16.48 -13.56
N GLU A 4 -45.10 15.18 -13.65
CA GLU A 4 -44.34 14.44 -12.65
C GLU A 4 -42.89 14.30 -13.09
N PHE A 5 -41.96 14.40 -12.15
CA PHE A 5 -40.53 14.34 -12.36
C PHE A 5 -39.97 13.06 -11.75
N ARG A 6 -38.95 12.50 -12.39
CA ARG A 6 -38.14 11.43 -11.84
C ARG A 6 -36.67 11.74 -12.03
N ILE A 7 -35.87 11.54 -10.98
CA ILE A 7 -34.42 11.76 -11.02
C ILE A 7 -33.73 10.40 -10.93
N VAL A 8 -32.79 10.18 -11.85
CA VAL A 8 -32.00 8.96 -11.95
C VAL A 8 -30.55 9.38 -12.19
N ASP A 9 -29.61 8.73 -11.50
CA ASP A 9 -28.19 8.97 -11.71
C ASP A 9 -27.61 8.07 -12.82
N THR A 10 -26.39 8.38 -13.25
CA THR A 10 -25.65 7.61 -14.27
C THR A 10 -24.80 6.50 -13.67
N SER A 11 -24.75 6.40 -12.33
CA SER A 11 -24.13 5.28 -11.62
C SER A 11 -25.02 4.02 -11.70
N GLY A 12 -26.35 4.22 -11.79
CA GLY A 12 -27.35 3.18 -11.72
C GLY A 12 -27.60 2.69 -10.29
N GLU A 13 -27.08 3.39 -9.28
CA GLU A 13 -27.31 3.12 -7.86
C GLU A 13 -28.49 3.92 -7.31
N THR A 14 -28.75 5.11 -7.87
CA THR A 14 -29.78 6.02 -7.37
C THR A 14 -30.87 6.27 -8.39
N ALA A 15 -32.10 5.87 -8.05
CA ALA A 15 -33.30 6.23 -8.78
C ALA A 15 -34.42 6.58 -7.81
N PHE A 16 -34.89 7.83 -7.87
CA PHE A 16 -35.98 8.30 -7.03
C PHE A 16 -37.35 7.94 -7.65
N PRO A 17 -38.44 7.91 -6.85
CA PRO A 17 -39.79 7.75 -7.37
C PRO A 17 -40.23 8.97 -8.20
N PHE A 18 -41.37 8.86 -8.88
CA PHE A 18 -41.98 10.03 -9.53
C PHE A 18 -42.56 10.98 -8.47
N THR A 19 -42.41 12.29 -8.66
CA THR A 19 -43.03 13.31 -7.82
C THR A 19 -43.54 14.49 -8.65
N PRO A 20 -44.74 15.02 -8.38
CA PRO A 20 -45.19 16.30 -8.92
C PRO A 20 -44.61 17.51 -8.17
N ASP A 21 -43.94 17.30 -7.01
CA ASP A 21 -43.38 18.37 -6.18
C ASP A 21 -41.94 18.73 -6.62
N ARG A 22 -41.78 19.94 -7.12
CA ARG A 22 -40.48 20.48 -7.53
C ARG A 22 -39.51 20.64 -6.36
N ALA A 23 -40.00 20.97 -5.16
CA ALA A 23 -39.13 21.16 -3.99
C ALA A 23 -38.51 19.82 -3.55
N GLU A 24 -39.32 18.75 -3.56
CA GLU A 24 -38.87 17.39 -3.29
C GLU A 24 -37.83 16.92 -4.32
N ALA A 25 -38.08 17.15 -5.61
CA ALA A 25 -37.13 16.82 -6.66
C ALA A 25 -35.77 17.54 -6.48
N LEU A 26 -35.77 18.83 -6.11
CA LEU A 26 -34.53 19.58 -5.83
C LEU A 26 -33.79 19.02 -4.61
N GLU A 27 -34.51 18.60 -3.57
CA GLU A 27 -33.90 17.96 -2.41
C GLU A 27 -33.20 16.64 -2.79
N TRP A 28 -33.82 15.83 -3.66
CA TRP A 28 -33.22 14.59 -4.16
C TRP A 28 -31.95 14.83 -4.98
N ILE A 29 -31.91 15.86 -5.82
CA ILE A 29 -30.68 16.26 -6.53
C ILE A 29 -29.56 16.56 -5.52
N GLY A 30 -29.88 17.25 -4.42
CA GLY A 30 -28.93 17.54 -3.35
C GLY A 30 -28.42 16.31 -2.58
N ARG A 31 -29.06 15.15 -2.73
CA ARG A 31 -28.64 13.87 -2.13
C ARG A 31 -27.77 13.03 -3.05
N LEU A 32 -27.66 13.38 -4.35
CA LEU A 32 -26.79 12.67 -5.28
C LEU A 32 -25.33 12.83 -4.86
N SER A 33 -24.54 11.77 -5.04
CA SER A 33 -23.11 11.75 -4.72
C SER A 33 -22.34 11.01 -5.81
N PRO A 34 -21.06 11.38 -6.06
CA PRO A 34 -20.23 10.65 -7.00
C PRO A 34 -20.08 9.17 -6.59
N ALA A 35 -20.10 8.27 -7.56
CA ALA A 35 -19.87 6.84 -7.38
C ALA A 35 -18.67 6.39 -8.21
N ASN A 36 -17.86 5.49 -7.68
CA ASN A 36 -16.68 4.95 -8.37
C ASN A 36 -17.06 3.74 -9.25
N VAL A 37 -17.96 3.97 -10.21
CA VAL A 37 -18.46 2.97 -11.15
C VAL A 37 -18.36 3.49 -12.58
N LYS A 38 -18.32 2.59 -13.56
CA LYS A 38 -18.40 3.01 -14.96
C LYS A 38 -19.79 3.61 -15.21
N PRO A 39 -19.91 4.90 -15.59
CA PRO A 39 -21.19 5.52 -15.86
C PRO A 39 -21.89 4.83 -17.04
N ARG A 40 -23.21 4.76 -16.96
CA ARG A 40 -24.07 4.19 -18.01
C ARG A 40 -25.35 5.00 -18.13
N PHE A 41 -25.87 5.08 -19.36
CA PHE A 41 -27.21 5.66 -19.55
C PHE A 41 -28.26 4.73 -18.90
N PRO A 42 -29.14 5.22 -18.01
CA PRO A 42 -30.13 4.39 -17.35
C PRO A 42 -31.13 3.77 -18.33
N THR A 43 -31.60 2.55 -18.02
CA THR A 43 -32.74 1.98 -18.75
C THR A 43 -34.02 2.65 -18.29
N LEU A 44 -34.66 3.41 -19.19
CA LEU A 44 -35.91 4.12 -18.93
C LEU A 44 -37.10 3.32 -19.48
N SER A 45 -38.27 3.47 -18.84
CA SER A 45 -39.51 2.79 -19.25
C SER A 45 -40.62 3.82 -19.42
N GLY A 46 -41.39 3.69 -20.51
CA GLY A 46 -42.53 4.56 -20.82
C GLY A 46 -42.20 5.74 -21.74
N ASP A 47 -43.26 6.43 -22.18
CA ASP A 47 -43.17 7.63 -23.04
C ASP A 47 -42.98 8.88 -22.17
N ALA A 48 -41.73 9.14 -21.75
CA ALA A 48 -41.36 10.33 -21.02
C ALA A 48 -40.39 11.20 -21.84
N SER A 49 -40.47 12.52 -21.66
CA SER A 49 -39.42 13.44 -22.10
C SER A 49 -38.20 13.25 -21.20
N VAL A 50 -37.05 12.94 -21.80
CA VAL A 50 -35.83 12.62 -21.06
C VAL A 50 -34.82 13.74 -21.23
N TYR A 51 -34.41 14.33 -20.11
CA TYR A 51 -33.36 15.35 -20.07
C TYR A 51 -32.10 14.78 -19.43
N LEU A 52 -30.98 14.83 -20.13
CA LEU A 52 -29.67 14.48 -19.59
C LEU A 52 -28.92 15.75 -19.23
N ILE A 53 -28.66 15.97 -17.94
CA ILE A 53 -27.85 17.09 -17.46
C ILE A 53 -26.42 16.59 -17.23
N SER A 54 -25.45 17.10 -17.99
CA SER A 54 -24.05 16.64 -17.95
C SER A 54 -23.09 17.75 -18.36
N ASP A 55 -21.85 17.69 -17.89
CA ASP A 55 -20.73 18.52 -18.37
C ASP A 55 -20.12 18.01 -19.70
N GLY A 56 -20.69 16.95 -20.28
CA GLY A 56 -20.25 16.34 -21.53
C GLY A 56 -19.10 15.34 -21.36
N VAL A 57 -18.70 15.02 -20.13
CA VAL A 57 -17.68 14.01 -19.83
C VAL A 57 -18.38 12.73 -19.37
N ALA A 58 -17.91 11.59 -19.87
CA ALA A 58 -18.14 10.24 -19.34
C ALA A 58 -19.34 9.40 -19.83
N LEU A 59 -20.21 9.86 -20.73
CA LEU A 59 -21.27 8.99 -21.29
C LEU A 59 -21.08 8.70 -22.77
N ASP A 60 -20.91 7.42 -23.09
CA ASP A 60 -21.03 6.88 -24.45
C ASP A 60 -22.49 6.43 -24.70
N ASP A 61 -22.92 6.38 -25.96
CA ASP A 61 -24.19 5.76 -26.41
C ASP A 61 -25.50 6.38 -25.86
N ILE A 62 -25.59 7.71 -25.81
CA ILE A 62 -26.83 8.43 -25.45
C ILE A 62 -27.90 8.21 -26.54
N PRO A 63 -29.12 7.73 -26.20
CA PRO A 63 -30.20 7.56 -27.18
C PRO A 63 -30.61 8.88 -27.87
N GLY A 64 -30.96 8.82 -29.15
CA GLY A 64 -31.28 10.02 -29.95
C GLY A 64 -32.56 10.76 -29.55
N ASN A 65 -33.38 10.20 -28.65
CA ASN A 65 -34.61 10.81 -28.11
C ASN A 65 -34.39 11.53 -26.76
N VAL A 66 -33.13 11.77 -26.38
CA VAL A 66 -32.75 12.42 -25.12
C VAL A 66 -32.33 13.86 -25.40
N ASP A 67 -32.92 14.81 -24.67
CA ASP A 67 -32.54 16.22 -24.71
C ASP A 67 -31.35 16.44 -23.75
N SER A 68 -30.15 16.59 -24.31
CA SER A 68 -28.93 16.84 -23.52
C SER A 68 -28.79 18.32 -23.17
N ILE A 69 -28.72 18.61 -21.87
CA ILE A 69 -28.46 19.94 -21.30
C ILE A 69 -27.02 19.95 -20.79
N SER A 70 -26.16 20.72 -21.46
CA SER A 70 -24.79 20.91 -21.01
C SER A 70 -24.72 21.89 -19.83
N VAL A 71 -24.04 21.48 -18.76
CA VAL A 71 -23.62 22.36 -17.64
C VAL A 71 -22.12 22.62 -17.66
N PHE A 72 -21.45 22.34 -18.77
CA PHE A 72 -20.03 22.55 -18.92
C PHE A 72 -19.68 24.05 -18.82
N GLU A 73 -18.76 24.36 -17.91
CA GLU A 73 -18.09 25.65 -17.86
C GLU A 73 -16.58 25.44 -18.00
N ARG A 74 -15.95 26.23 -18.85
CA ARG A 74 -14.49 26.16 -19.00
C ARG A 74 -13.84 26.67 -17.71
N ALA A 75 -13.15 25.78 -17.02
CA ALA A 75 -12.46 26.09 -15.79
C ALA A 75 -10.98 25.71 -15.89
N ASN A 76 -10.11 26.48 -15.21
CA ASN A 76 -8.71 26.09 -15.09
C ASN A 76 -8.63 24.93 -14.08
N ASN A 77 -8.01 23.83 -14.48
CA ASN A 77 -7.87 22.66 -13.62
C ASN A 77 -6.48 22.06 -13.74
N VAL A 78 -5.84 21.74 -12.63
CA VAL A 78 -4.66 20.89 -12.57
C VAL A 78 -5.03 19.67 -11.76
N ALA A 79 -5.02 18.49 -12.37
CA ALA A 79 -5.44 17.27 -11.70
C ALA A 79 -4.24 16.36 -11.37
N ILE A 80 -4.33 15.63 -10.26
CA ILE A 80 -3.53 14.42 -10.07
C ILE A 80 -4.13 13.32 -10.94
N THR A 81 -3.38 12.86 -11.94
CA THR A 81 -3.85 11.84 -12.89
C THR A 81 -3.30 10.44 -12.59
N ALA A 82 -2.24 10.33 -11.79
CA ALA A 82 -1.76 9.06 -11.27
C ALA A 82 -0.98 9.26 -9.97
N PHE A 83 -1.18 8.36 -9.02
CA PHE A 83 -0.42 8.33 -7.78
C PHE A 83 -0.25 6.90 -7.29
N GLU A 84 1.00 6.45 -7.15
CA GLU A 84 1.32 5.07 -6.79
C GLU A 84 2.51 5.01 -5.83
N VAL A 85 2.45 4.14 -4.84
CA VAL A 85 3.59 3.79 -3.98
C VAL A 85 4.05 2.39 -4.33
N LYS A 86 5.34 2.25 -4.64
CA LYS A 86 5.92 0.96 -5.07
C LYS A 86 7.32 0.74 -4.49
N PRO A 87 7.73 -0.53 -4.27
CA PRO A 87 9.08 -0.83 -3.86
C PRO A 87 10.09 -0.45 -4.94
N VAL A 88 11.32 -0.14 -4.52
CA VAL A 88 12.45 0.08 -5.42
C VAL A 88 13.01 -1.29 -5.82
N ALA A 89 13.25 -1.50 -7.12
CA ALA A 89 13.69 -2.81 -7.62
C ALA A 89 15.02 -3.28 -7.01
N SER A 90 15.91 -2.36 -6.63
CA SER A 90 17.19 -2.67 -5.99
C SER A 90 17.12 -2.87 -4.48
N SER A 91 16.01 -2.53 -3.82
CA SER A 91 15.82 -2.67 -2.37
C SER A 91 14.34 -2.85 -2.04
N PRO A 92 13.89 -4.06 -1.64
CA PRO A 92 12.48 -4.32 -1.35
C PRO A 92 11.95 -3.59 -0.11
N PHE A 93 12.84 -2.97 0.67
CA PHE A 93 12.53 -2.16 1.86
C PHE A 93 12.57 -0.66 1.58
N ALA A 94 13.09 -0.24 0.41
CA ALA A 94 12.98 1.12 -0.06
C ALA A 94 11.73 1.27 -0.91
N TYR A 95 10.99 2.35 -0.71
CA TYR A 95 9.77 2.65 -1.45
C TYR A 95 9.87 4.03 -2.08
N GLN A 96 9.16 4.19 -3.18
CA GLN A 96 9.06 5.45 -3.89
C GLN A 96 7.60 5.73 -4.27
N ALA A 97 7.22 7.00 -4.23
CA ALA A 97 5.95 7.49 -4.70
C ALA A 97 6.09 8.06 -6.11
N TYR A 98 5.40 7.48 -7.08
CA TYR A 98 5.19 8.06 -8.41
C TYR A 98 3.99 9.00 -8.36
N LEU A 99 4.14 10.21 -8.91
CA LEU A 99 3.07 11.19 -9.05
C LEU A 99 3.05 11.73 -10.48
N GLU A 100 1.89 11.68 -11.13
CA GLU A 100 1.60 12.39 -12.38
C GLU A 100 0.53 13.44 -12.13
N ILE A 101 0.78 14.65 -12.65
CA ILE A 101 -0.20 15.73 -12.71
C ILE A 101 -0.35 16.24 -14.13
N ARG A 102 -1.53 16.77 -14.45
CA ARG A 102 -1.83 17.35 -15.76
C ARG A 102 -2.57 18.66 -15.61
N ASN A 103 -2.16 19.66 -16.40
CA ASN A 103 -2.87 20.93 -16.51
C ASN A 103 -3.88 20.88 -17.67
N TYR A 104 -5.15 21.13 -17.38
CA TYR A 104 -6.26 21.24 -18.33
C TYR A 104 -6.70 22.70 -18.56
N GLY A 105 -6.01 23.66 -17.93
CA GLY A 105 -6.27 25.09 -18.00
C GLY A 105 -5.08 25.91 -18.51
N GLN A 106 -5.07 27.19 -18.14
CA GLN A 106 -3.98 28.11 -18.44
C GLN A 106 -2.68 27.74 -17.69
N PRO A 107 -1.50 28.20 -18.16
CA PRO A 107 -0.25 27.97 -17.45
C PRO A 107 -0.28 28.41 -15.98
N ALA A 108 0.12 27.52 -15.07
CA ALA A 108 0.00 27.72 -13.62
C ALA A 108 1.27 27.30 -12.88
N ASP A 109 1.53 27.92 -11.73
CA ASP A 109 2.52 27.47 -10.75
C ASP A 109 1.85 26.49 -9.79
N VAL A 110 2.43 25.30 -9.68
CA VAL A 110 1.86 24.19 -8.92
C VAL A 110 2.83 23.79 -7.81
N ARG A 111 2.34 23.77 -6.57
CA ARG A 111 3.06 23.19 -5.43
C ARG A 111 2.56 21.79 -5.17
N LEU A 112 3.45 20.82 -5.36
CA LEU A 112 3.26 19.41 -5.07
C LEU A 112 3.66 19.12 -3.62
N SER A 113 2.96 18.20 -2.97
CA SER A 113 3.33 17.66 -1.67
C SER A 113 3.03 16.16 -1.59
N VAL A 114 3.93 15.40 -0.98
CA VAL A 114 3.73 14.01 -0.58
C VAL A 114 3.90 13.97 0.94
N LYS A 115 2.86 13.55 1.66
CA LYS A 115 2.77 13.59 3.12
C LYS A 115 2.51 12.21 3.70
N GLY A 116 3.22 11.88 4.78
CA GLY A 116 3.05 10.66 5.55
C GLY A 116 2.16 10.86 6.76
N ALA A 117 1.67 9.76 7.34
CA ALA A 117 0.95 9.79 8.61
C ALA A 117 1.83 10.22 9.80
N ASP A 118 3.14 10.09 9.65
CA ASP A 118 4.21 10.44 10.59
C ASP A 118 4.66 11.90 10.49
N GLN A 119 3.90 12.76 9.80
CA GLN A 119 4.20 14.17 9.53
C GLN A 119 5.39 14.42 8.60
N GLU A 120 6.04 13.38 8.07
CA GLU A 120 7.05 13.51 7.03
C GLU A 120 6.42 14.11 5.76
N ILE A 121 7.09 15.08 5.15
CA ILE A 121 6.58 15.80 3.99
C ILE A 121 7.69 16.14 3.01
N ILE A 122 7.45 15.82 1.74
CA ILE A 122 8.29 16.28 0.63
C ILE A 122 7.46 17.24 -0.21
N THR A 123 8.03 18.39 -0.57
CA THR A 123 7.37 19.38 -1.44
C THR A 123 8.21 19.71 -2.66
N ARG A 124 7.55 19.95 -3.80
CA ARG A 124 8.18 20.46 -5.02
C ARG A 124 7.32 21.55 -5.64
N SER A 125 7.94 22.46 -6.36
CA SER A 125 7.24 23.51 -7.11
C SER A 125 7.59 23.38 -8.58
N VAL A 126 6.60 23.48 -9.46
CA VAL A 126 6.78 23.35 -10.90
C VAL A 126 5.83 24.30 -11.62
N ARG A 127 6.31 24.92 -12.70
CA ARG A 127 5.49 25.67 -13.64
C ARG A 127 4.96 24.71 -14.71
N LEU A 128 3.65 24.51 -14.79
CA LEU A 128 3.02 23.70 -15.84
C LEU A 128 2.43 24.62 -16.92
N LEU A 129 2.76 24.35 -18.18
CA LEU A 129 2.10 24.97 -19.33
C LEU A 129 0.70 24.38 -19.54
N SER A 130 -0.11 24.98 -20.42
CA SER A 130 -1.39 24.41 -20.85
C SER A 130 -1.18 23.02 -21.43
N ASP A 131 -2.06 22.08 -21.10
CA ASP A 131 -2.05 20.68 -21.56
C ASP A 131 -0.80 19.86 -21.19
N ALA A 132 0.14 20.48 -20.48
CA ALA A 132 1.37 19.83 -20.07
C ALA A 132 1.12 18.81 -18.96
N ARG A 133 1.96 17.77 -18.95
CA ARG A 133 2.04 16.79 -17.87
C ARG A 133 3.37 16.93 -17.16
N PHE A 134 3.35 16.73 -15.85
CA PHE A 134 4.55 16.61 -15.04
C PHE A 134 4.52 15.30 -14.29
N ARG A 135 5.66 14.62 -14.24
CA ARG A 135 5.86 13.35 -13.56
C ARG A 135 7.08 13.43 -12.69
N ASP A 136 6.98 12.92 -11.49
CA ASP A 136 8.12 12.84 -10.58
C ASP A 136 8.03 11.61 -9.68
N VAL A 137 9.16 11.29 -9.08
CA VAL A 137 9.31 10.19 -8.15
C VAL A 137 9.89 10.73 -6.84
N PHE A 138 9.22 10.41 -5.74
CA PHE A 138 9.57 10.86 -4.40
C PHE A 138 10.10 9.68 -3.60
N ASP A 139 11.29 9.82 -3.01
CA ASP A 139 11.88 8.82 -2.12
C ASP A 139 11.13 8.80 -0.79
N LEU A 140 10.63 7.62 -0.40
CA LEU A 140 9.89 7.43 0.85
C LEU A 140 10.72 6.75 1.95
N SER A 141 12.05 6.67 1.81
CA SER A 141 12.92 5.97 2.75
C SER A 141 12.83 6.47 4.20
N ASN A 142 12.45 7.74 4.41
CA ASN A 142 12.28 8.34 5.74
C ASN A 142 10.88 8.15 6.34
N PHE A 143 9.93 7.62 5.56
CA PHE A 143 8.54 7.45 5.99
C PHE A 143 8.37 6.11 6.70
N ARG A 144 7.67 6.11 7.84
CA ARG A 144 7.51 4.92 8.69
C ARG A 144 6.45 3.92 8.22
N GLY A 145 5.65 4.30 7.22
CA GLY A 145 4.53 3.50 6.70
C GLY A 145 3.15 4.08 6.99
N GLY A 146 2.13 3.42 6.47
CA GLY A 146 0.73 3.84 6.56
C GLY A 146 0.25 4.63 5.34
N ARG A 147 -0.74 5.50 5.56
CA ARG A 147 -1.33 6.31 4.49
C ARG A 147 -0.35 7.37 4.01
N ILE A 148 -0.10 7.39 2.71
CA ILE A 148 0.62 8.46 2.02
C ILE A 148 -0.42 9.28 1.24
N GLN A 149 -0.34 10.60 1.37
CA GLN A 149 -1.19 11.55 0.68
C GLN A 149 -0.36 12.40 -0.28
N ALA A 150 -0.66 12.32 -1.58
CA ALA A 150 -0.26 13.35 -2.52
C ALA A 150 -1.27 14.50 -2.50
N GLY A 151 -0.78 15.73 -2.61
CA GLY A 151 -1.62 16.91 -2.69
C GLY A 151 -0.98 17.97 -3.55
N ILE A 152 -1.79 18.66 -4.34
CA ILE A 152 -1.37 19.80 -5.15
C ILE A 152 -2.06 21.08 -4.70
N ARG A 153 -1.43 22.21 -5.04
CA ARG A 153 -2.01 23.55 -4.93
C ARG A 153 -1.57 24.36 -6.14
N ALA A 154 -2.52 24.75 -6.97
CA ALA A 154 -2.28 25.60 -8.13
C ALA A 154 -3.04 26.92 -8.02
N THR A 155 -2.58 27.94 -8.74
CA THR A 155 -3.30 29.22 -8.86
C THR A 155 -4.53 29.05 -9.76
N ASN A 156 -5.68 29.55 -9.31
CA ASN A 156 -6.95 29.51 -10.04
C ASN A 156 -7.43 28.09 -10.40
N ASP A 157 -7.11 27.09 -9.58
CA ASP A 157 -7.66 25.75 -9.73
C ASP A 157 -9.15 25.71 -9.35
N ALA A 158 -9.97 25.13 -10.22
CA ALA A 158 -11.41 25.13 -10.08
C ALA A 158 -12.01 23.81 -9.59
N LEU A 159 -11.20 22.75 -9.41
CA LEU A 159 -11.72 21.41 -9.12
C LEU A 159 -10.92 20.70 -8.03
N ALA A 160 -11.15 21.12 -6.78
CA ALA A 160 -10.42 20.60 -5.62
C ALA A 160 -10.57 19.07 -5.34
N VAL A 161 -11.46 18.36 -6.03
CA VAL A 161 -11.67 16.91 -5.80
C VAL A 161 -10.55 16.05 -6.40
N ASP A 162 -9.83 16.54 -7.41
CA ASP A 162 -8.70 15.84 -8.05
C ASP A 162 -7.32 16.36 -7.60
N ASP A 163 -7.31 17.29 -6.64
CA ASP A 163 -6.12 17.87 -6.01
C ASP A 163 -5.44 16.94 -5.00
N VAL A 164 -6.10 15.85 -4.59
CA VAL A 164 -5.63 14.96 -3.52
C VAL A 164 -5.75 13.51 -3.93
N ALA A 165 -4.67 12.76 -3.76
CA ALA A 165 -4.65 11.32 -3.99
C ALA A 165 -4.00 10.59 -2.80
N PHE A 166 -4.40 9.32 -2.60
CA PHE A 166 -3.92 8.50 -1.50
C PHE A 166 -3.34 7.19 -1.99
N ALA A 167 -2.32 6.72 -1.29
CA ALA A 167 -1.71 5.41 -1.47
C ALA A 167 -1.28 4.86 -0.11
N TYR A 168 -0.90 3.58 -0.08
CA TYR A 168 -0.47 2.92 1.15
C TYR A 168 1.01 2.53 1.07
N LEU A 169 1.77 2.93 2.07
CA LEU A 169 3.15 2.49 2.28
C LEU A 169 3.15 1.37 3.33
N PRO A 170 3.62 0.15 3.01
CA PRO A 170 3.75 -0.92 3.99
C PRO A 170 4.63 -0.49 5.17
N ILE A 171 4.20 -0.80 6.40
CA ILE A 171 4.98 -0.51 7.61
C ILE A 171 6.26 -1.35 7.57
N GLN A 172 7.39 -0.66 7.54
CA GLN A 172 8.72 -1.24 7.52
C GLN A 172 9.18 -1.53 8.96
N ARG A 173 8.74 -2.65 9.55
CA ARG A 173 9.25 -3.05 10.87
C ARG A 173 10.51 -3.90 10.69
N LYS A 174 11.62 -3.45 11.26
CA LYS A 174 12.82 -4.29 11.39
C LYS A 174 12.60 -5.38 12.43
N ILE A 175 13.08 -6.59 12.12
CA ILE A 175 13.12 -7.73 13.03
C ILE A 175 14.33 -7.54 13.93
N ARG A 176 14.07 -7.20 15.19
CA ARG A 176 15.12 -7.02 16.19
C ARG A 176 15.69 -8.39 16.54
N THR A 177 16.91 -8.65 16.10
CA THR A 177 17.53 -9.98 16.17
C THR A 177 18.78 -9.92 17.04
N LEU A 178 18.83 -10.77 18.07
CA LEU A 178 20.04 -10.91 18.88
C LEU A 178 20.80 -12.17 18.44
N LEU A 179 22.02 -11.95 17.93
CA LEU A 179 23.00 -12.99 17.69
C LEU A 179 23.87 -13.18 18.93
N VAL A 180 23.85 -14.39 19.48
CA VAL A 180 24.74 -14.82 20.57
C VAL A 180 25.84 -15.68 19.97
N THR A 181 27.05 -15.15 19.89
CA THR A 181 28.19 -15.81 19.25
C THR A 181 29.50 -15.54 19.99
N ARG A 182 30.51 -16.39 19.77
CA ARG A 182 31.91 -16.10 20.15
C ARG A 182 32.67 -15.33 19.06
N GLY A 183 32.01 -15.00 17.96
CA GLY A 183 32.56 -14.35 16.77
C GLY A 183 32.33 -15.22 15.54
N ASN A 184 31.54 -14.72 14.59
CA ASN A 184 31.25 -15.40 13.34
C ASN A 184 31.07 -14.35 12.22
N PRO A 185 32.16 -13.90 11.58
CA PRO A 185 32.10 -12.79 10.64
C PRO A 185 31.20 -13.10 9.44
N TYR A 186 31.07 -14.36 9.04
CA TYR A 186 30.18 -14.77 7.96
C TYR A 186 28.71 -14.59 8.34
N LEU A 187 28.29 -15.11 9.49
CA LEU A 187 26.92 -15.00 9.97
C LEU A 187 26.56 -13.55 10.32
N GLU A 188 27.48 -12.82 10.94
CA GLU A 188 27.31 -11.40 11.23
C GLU A 188 27.14 -10.58 9.96
N THR A 189 27.96 -10.83 8.93
CA THR A 189 27.85 -10.13 7.63
C THR A 189 26.55 -10.50 6.94
N PHE A 190 26.18 -11.79 6.92
CA PHE A 190 24.92 -12.25 6.33
C PHE A 190 23.70 -11.53 6.94
N LEU A 191 23.62 -11.46 8.28
CA LEU A 191 22.52 -10.77 8.96
C LEU A 191 22.56 -9.25 8.78
N LYS A 192 23.75 -8.63 8.68
CA LYS A 192 23.89 -7.19 8.42
C LYS A 192 23.51 -6.79 7.00
N LEU A 193 23.62 -7.70 6.04
CA LEU A 193 23.24 -7.45 4.65
C LEU A 193 21.72 -7.45 4.45
N ASP A 194 20.96 -8.02 5.38
CA ASP A 194 19.50 -7.99 5.33
C ASP A 194 18.96 -6.69 5.97
N PRO A 195 18.39 -5.75 5.18
CA PRO A 195 17.87 -4.49 5.70
C PRO A 195 16.63 -4.66 6.60
N SER A 196 15.98 -5.82 6.59
CA SER A 196 14.89 -6.14 7.53
C SER A 196 15.39 -6.44 8.93
N VAL A 197 16.68 -6.73 9.10
CA VAL A 197 17.24 -7.15 10.39
C VAL A 197 17.87 -5.96 11.10
N GLU A 198 17.44 -5.73 12.35
CA GLU A 198 18.18 -4.90 13.29
C GLU A 198 19.01 -5.81 14.19
N LEU A 199 20.31 -5.90 13.89
CA LEU A 199 21.20 -6.88 14.51
C LEU A 199 21.85 -6.35 15.79
N PHE A 200 21.66 -7.10 16.87
CA PHE A 200 22.40 -6.98 18.13
C PHE A 200 23.32 -8.17 18.28
N ILE A 201 24.54 -7.98 18.81
CA ILE A 201 25.52 -9.07 18.98
C ILE A 201 25.96 -9.11 20.43
N ASN A 202 25.79 -10.26 21.07
CA ASN A 202 26.29 -10.54 22.42
C ASN A 202 27.19 -11.79 22.42
N ASN A 203 28.09 -11.85 23.40
CA ASN A 203 28.77 -13.09 23.71
C ASN A 203 27.89 -14.01 24.59
N ALA A 204 28.19 -15.30 24.59
CA ALA A 204 27.45 -16.31 25.37
C ALA A 204 27.48 -16.06 26.89
N GLN A 205 28.56 -15.48 27.43
CA GLN A 205 28.72 -15.21 28.86
C GLN A 205 27.77 -14.11 29.34
N ASN A 206 27.47 -13.15 28.47
CA ASN A 206 26.62 -12.00 28.73
C ASN A 206 25.18 -12.24 28.28
N TYR A 207 24.84 -13.46 27.84
CA TYR A 207 23.50 -13.75 27.38
C TYR A 207 22.49 -13.65 28.54
N ARG A 208 21.57 -12.71 28.36
CA ARG A 208 20.30 -12.56 29.06
C ARG A 208 19.28 -12.28 27.97
N GLU A 209 18.16 -12.99 27.98
CA GLU A 209 17.12 -12.79 26.99
C GLU A 209 16.51 -11.38 27.14
N PRO A 210 16.66 -10.48 26.15
CA PRO A 210 16.10 -9.15 26.25
C PRO A 210 14.58 -9.19 26.01
N PRO A 211 13.77 -8.40 26.73
CA PRO A 211 12.33 -8.37 26.52
C PRO A 211 11.95 -7.86 25.11
N ASP A 212 12.81 -7.00 24.57
CA ASP A 212 12.63 -6.17 23.39
C ASP A 212 13.29 -6.76 22.13
N ILE A 213 13.32 -8.08 22.01
CA ILE A 213 13.83 -8.81 20.85
C ILE A 213 12.73 -9.64 20.21
N ASP A 214 12.76 -9.72 18.88
CA ASP A 214 11.82 -10.47 18.06
C ASP A 214 12.33 -11.89 17.75
N ALA A 215 13.64 -12.04 17.53
CA ALA A 215 14.26 -13.33 17.20
C ALA A 215 15.64 -13.50 17.86
N LEU A 216 15.97 -14.73 18.20
CA LEU A 216 17.25 -15.11 18.80
C LEU A 216 18.01 -16.04 17.85
N ILE A 217 19.30 -15.80 17.67
CA ILE A 217 20.19 -16.70 16.94
C ILE A 217 21.35 -17.06 17.86
N PHE A 218 21.55 -18.34 18.09
CA PHE A 218 22.66 -18.84 18.90
C PHE A 218 23.65 -19.57 18.00
N ASP A 219 24.90 -19.11 17.98
CA ASP A 219 26.00 -19.74 17.25
C ASP A 219 26.92 -20.48 18.24
N ARG A 220 26.97 -21.80 18.11
CA ARG A 220 27.78 -22.71 18.94
C ARG A 220 27.57 -22.51 20.43
N PHE A 221 26.32 -22.25 20.79
CA PHE A 221 25.88 -22.03 22.16
C PHE A 221 24.40 -22.41 22.29
N ALA A 222 24.00 -22.92 23.45
CA ALA A 222 22.61 -23.16 23.79
C ALA A 222 22.37 -22.70 25.23
N PRO A 223 21.33 -21.89 25.50
CA PRO A 223 21.02 -21.45 26.85
C PRO A 223 20.52 -22.61 27.72
N GLN A 224 20.71 -22.52 29.04
CA GLN A 224 20.31 -23.58 29.97
C GLN A 224 18.79 -23.81 29.99
N THR A 225 18.02 -22.73 29.83
CA THR A 225 16.56 -22.80 29.66
C THR A 225 16.19 -22.52 28.21
N PRO A 226 15.07 -23.09 27.72
CA PRO A 226 14.53 -22.75 26.41
C PRO A 226 14.26 -21.24 26.34
N PRO A 227 14.61 -20.58 25.22
CA PRO A 227 14.22 -19.19 25.00
C PRO A 227 12.71 -19.00 24.93
N SER A 228 12.20 -17.85 25.37
CA SER A 228 10.76 -17.53 25.26
C SER A 228 10.37 -16.96 23.90
N LYS A 229 11.37 -16.53 23.11
CA LYS A 229 11.23 -15.98 21.75
C LYS A 229 11.61 -17.02 20.70
N PRO A 230 11.15 -16.86 19.43
CA PRO A 230 11.63 -17.67 18.31
C PRO A 230 13.15 -17.70 18.25
N ALA A 231 13.72 -18.90 18.22
CA ALA A 231 15.16 -19.13 18.33
C ALA A 231 15.68 -20.07 17.24
N LEU A 232 16.80 -19.70 16.62
CA LEU A 232 17.61 -20.56 15.76
C LEU A 232 18.91 -20.89 16.48
N ILE A 233 19.31 -22.16 16.48
CA ILE A 233 20.58 -22.61 17.08
C ILE A 233 21.41 -23.28 16.00
N ILE A 234 22.64 -22.82 15.83
CA ILE A 234 23.56 -23.26 14.80
C ILE A 234 24.79 -23.88 15.47
N GLY A 235 25.22 -25.04 14.98
CA GLY A 235 26.50 -25.63 15.38
C GLY A 235 26.54 -26.12 16.84
N LEU A 236 25.71 -27.09 17.20
CA LEU A 236 25.75 -27.75 18.51
C LEU A 236 27.01 -28.60 18.85
N PRO A 237 27.95 -28.97 17.94
CA PRO A 237 29.12 -29.76 18.34
C PRO A 237 29.94 -29.05 19.43
N GLY A 238 30.11 -29.73 20.57
CA GLY A 238 30.89 -29.20 21.71
C GLY A 238 30.14 -28.22 22.62
N VAL A 239 28.84 -27.97 22.38
CA VAL A 239 27.99 -27.20 23.30
C VAL A 239 27.58 -28.09 24.49
N PRO A 240 27.64 -27.62 25.75
CA PRO A 240 27.17 -28.37 26.91
C PRO A 240 25.73 -28.84 26.72
N ARG A 241 25.44 -30.09 27.10
CA ARG A 241 24.08 -30.65 27.00
C ARG A 241 23.11 -29.78 27.80
N VAL A 242 22.00 -29.42 27.17
CA VAL A 242 20.85 -28.76 27.80
C VAL A 242 19.65 -29.69 27.72
N SER A 243 18.85 -29.74 28.78
CA SER A 243 17.79 -30.75 28.95
C SER A 243 16.63 -30.62 27.96
N TRP A 244 16.47 -29.45 27.36
CA TRP A 244 15.37 -29.14 26.45
C TRP A 244 15.72 -29.33 24.97
N LEU A 245 16.99 -29.66 24.65
CA LEU A 245 17.39 -30.08 23.31
C LEU A 245 17.51 -31.62 23.24
N PRO A 246 17.23 -32.23 22.08
CA PRO A 246 17.44 -33.66 21.88
C PRO A 246 18.89 -34.06 22.17
N ALA A 247 19.08 -35.19 22.84
CA ALA A 247 20.42 -35.74 23.04
C ALA A 247 20.99 -36.25 21.69
N PRO A 248 22.21 -35.84 21.31
CA PRO A 248 22.84 -36.37 20.10
C PRO A 248 23.02 -37.88 20.22
N GLN A 249 22.50 -38.63 19.24
CA GLN A 249 22.61 -40.11 19.19
C GLN A 249 23.81 -40.59 18.35
N GLY A 250 24.62 -39.67 17.83
CA GLY A 250 25.72 -39.94 16.90
C GLY A 250 25.75 -38.88 15.81
N ILE A 251 26.66 -39.05 14.84
CA ILE A 251 26.68 -38.24 13.62
C ILE A 251 26.21 -39.13 12.47
N VAL A 252 25.19 -38.69 11.75
CA VAL A 252 24.67 -39.33 10.54
C VAL A 252 25.17 -38.54 9.33
N GLN A 253 25.81 -39.23 8.39
CA GLN A 253 26.23 -38.63 7.11
C GLN A 253 25.04 -38.62 6.16
N LYS A 254 24.83 -37.48 5.49
CA LYS A 254 23.76 -37.28 4.49
C LYS A 254 22.38 -37.83 4.91
N PRO A 255 21.84 -37.38 6.06
CA PRO A 255 20.54 -37.85 6.52
C PRO A 255 19.43 -37.47 5.52
N ALA A 256 18.54 -38.41 5.25
CA ALA A 256 17.33 -38.14 4.48
C ALA A 256 16.30 -37.43 5.35
N ILE A 257 15.69 -36.36 4.84
CA ILE A 257 14.62 -35.65 5.53
C ILE A 257 13.32 -36.42 5.29
N THR A 258 12.84 -37.13 6.30
CA THR A 258 11.68 -38.04 6.20
C THR A 258 10.35 -37.34 6.43
N PHE A 259 10.35 -36.17 7.06
CA PHE A 259 9.14 -35.44 7.40
C PHE A 259 9.36 -33.93 7.39
N TRP A 260 8.36 -33.19 6.90
CA TRP A 260 8.27 -31.73 6.95
C TRP A 260 6.93 -31.33 7.52
N SER A 261 6.92 -30.53 8.60
CA SER A 261 5.68 -29.96 9.14
C SER A 261 5.23 -28.76 8.30
N ARG A 262 4.52 -29.02 7.21
CA ARG A 262 4.06 -28.01 6.25
C ARG A 262 3.12 -26.96 6.84
N SER A 263 2.37 -27.34 7.88
CA SER A 263 1.46 -26.44 8.60
C SER A 263 2.19 -25.53 9.59
N HIS A 264 3.50 -25.67 9.78
CA HIS A 264 4.23 -24.84 10.72
C HIS A 264 4.29 -23.39 10.19
N PRO A 265 4.00 -22.37 11.02
CA PRO A 265 3.99 -20.97 10.57
C PRO A 265 5.28 -20.52 9.86
N ILE A 266 6.45 -21.04 10.26
CA ILE A 266 7.75 -20.76 9.61
C ILE A 266 7.81 -21.19 8.15
N MET A 267 7.02 -22.18 7.74
CA MET A 267 7.02 -22.72 6.38
C MET A 267 6.18 -21.88 5.42
N GLN A 268 5.46 -20.86 5.91
CA GLN A 268 4.71 -19.96 5.06
C GLN A 268 5.67 -19.16 4.16
N HIS A 269 5.42 -19.17 2.85
CA HIS A 269 6.19 -18.44 1.84
C HIS A 269 7.63 -18.93 1.56
N LEU A 270 8.07 -20.04 2.16
CA LEU A 270 9.32 -20.69 1.77
C LEU A 270 9.10 -21.55 0.51
N PRO A 271 9.88 -21.34 -0.57
CA PRO A 271 9.83 -22.24 -1.73
C PRO A 271 10.24 -23.66 -1.33
N GLU A 272 9.60 -24.67 -1.92
CA GLU A 272 9.89 -26.07 -1.65
C GLU A 272 11.23 -26.48 -2.28
N GLY A 273 12.09 -27.17 -1.51
CA GLY A 273 13.38 -27.68 -1.95
C GLY A 273 14.45 -26.57 -2.00
N GLU A 274 15.65 -26.71 -1.46
CA GLU A 274 16.52 -27.88 -1.35
C GLU A 274 17.28 -27.78 -0.01
N LEU A 275 16.87 -28.54 1.00
CA LEU A 275 17.69 -28.69 2.21
C LEU A 275 18.58 -29.93 2.04
N SER A 276 19.86 -29.71 1.78
CA SER A 276 20.88 -30.75 1.88
C SER A 276 21.55 -30.65 3.25
N ILE A 277 21.66 -31.78 3.93
CA ILE A 277 22.40 -31.90 5.18
C ILE A 277 23.59 -32.81 4.88
N GLU A 278 24.82 -32.29 4.95
CA GLU A 278 26.01 -33.12 4.73
C GLU A 278 26.26 -34.05 5.93
N SER A 279 26.00 -33.57 7.14
CA SER A 279 26.07 -34.36 8.37
C SER A 279 25.21 -33.74 9.48
N ALA A 280 24.56 -34.55 10.33
CA ALA A 280 23.80 -34.11 11.50
C ALA A 280 23.97 -35.04 12.70
#